data_AF-A0A3D8J1T2-F1
#
_entry.id   AF-A0A3D8J1T2-F1
#
_cell.length_a   1.000
_cell.length_b   1.000
_cell.length_c   1.000
_cell.angle_alpha   90.00
_cell.angle_beta   90.00
_cell.angle_gamma   90.00
#
_symmetry.space_group_name_H-M   'P 1'
#
loop_
_entity.id
_entity.type
_entity.pdbx_description
1 polymer ?
#
loop_
_entity_poly.entity_id
_entity_poly.type
_entity_poly.pdbx_seq_one_letter_code
_entity_poly.pdbx_strand_id
1 'polypeptide(L)'
;MQEIEGKPQIDYPTQWEYRIIGKDKKELEEIVKGIFPSSYTLKDGNTSHGGKFVSIVVSTEVASEEERNELFAKLKNHPHISMVL
;
A
#
# COMPACT_ATOMS: atom_id res chain seq x y z
N MET A 1 12.12 -14.42 33.49
CA MET A 1 11.96 -13.13 32.80
C MET A 1 11.30 -13.45 31.47
N GLN A 2 10.10 -12.93 31.23
CA GLN A 2 9.33 -13.26 30.03
C GLN A 2 9.65 -12.17 29.01
N GLU A 3 10.62 -12.48 28.15
CA GLU A 3 11.07 -11.61 27.07
C GLU A 3 9.97 -11.59 26.00
N ILE A 4 9.07 -10.61 26.07
CA ILE A 4 8.20 -10.27 24.95
C ILE A 4 8.97 -9.37 23.97
N GLU A 5 10.08 -9.86 23.43
CA GLU A 5 10.71 -9.22 22.26
C GLU A 5 9.94 -9.59 20.98
N GLY A 6 8.62 -9.39 21.03
CA GLY A 6 7.66 -9.72 19.98
C GLY A 6 7.60 -8.69 18.87
N LYS A 7 8.74 -8.23 18.35
CA LYS A 7 8.76 -7.64 17.01
C LYS A 7 8.93 -8.81 16.03
N PRO A 8 7.97 -9.05 15.10
CA PRO A 8 8.18 -10.07 14.09
C PRO A 8 9.51 -9.76 13.37
N GLN A 9 10.43 -10.72 13.35
CA GLN A 9 11.61 -10.63 12.49
C GLN A 9 11.13 -10.75 11.05
N ILE A 10 10.86 -9.60 10.44
CA ILE A 10 10.57 -9.51 9.01
C ILE A 10 11.92 -9.60 8.32
N ASP A 11 12.12 -10.68 7.57
CA ASP A 11 13.30 -10.84 6.73
C ASP A 11 13.12 -9.99 5.48
N TYR A 12 13.97 -8.98 5.32
CA TYR A 12 13.95 -8.10 4.16
C TYR A 12 15.04 -8.52 3.15
N PRO A 13 14.81 -8.40 1.83
CA PRO A 13 13.61 -7.85 1.19
C PRO A 13 12.40 -8.79 1.24
N THR A 14 11.21 -8.22 1.45
CA THR A 14 9.96 -8.99 1.47
C THR A 14 8.91 -8.35 0.59
N GLN A 15 8.01 -9.17 0.02
CA GLN A 15 6.89 -8.65 -0.75
C GLN A 15 5.83 -8.10 0.20
N TRP A 16 5.58 -6.80 0.11
CA TRP A 16 4.54 -6.10 0.85
C TRP A 16 3.37 -5.73 -0.06
N GLU A 17 2.16 -5.89 0.45
CA GLU A 17 0.94 -5.54 -0.26
C GLU A 17 0.22 -4.40 0.46
N TYR A 18 -0.03 -3.29 -0.24
CA TYR A 18 -0.80 -2.16 0.24
C TYR A 18 -2.15 -2.14 -0.44
N ARG A 19 -3.22 -2.11 0.33
CA ARG A 19 -4.56 -1.93 -0.22
C ARG A 19 -4.96 -0.47 -0.08
N ILE A 20 -5.11 0.20 -1.21
CA ILE A 20 -5.48 1.60 -1.28
C ILE A 20 -6.95 1.68 -1.67
N ILE A 21 -7.71 2.46 -0.92
CA ILE A 21 -9.14 2.68 -1.12
C ILE A 21 -9.34 4.16 -1.42
N GLY A 22 -10.02 4.44 -2.51
CA GLY A 22 -10.33 5.79 -2.97
C GLY A 22 -11.63 5.84 -3.74
N LYS A 23 -11.89 6.98 -4.35
CA LYS A 23 -13.11 7.18 -5.17
C LYS A 23 -12.86 6.83 -6.63
N ASP A 24 -11.66 7.13 -7.14
CA ASP A 24 -11.31 6.99 -8.55
C ASP A 24 -10.12 6.07 -8.78
N LYS A 25 -10.33 5.01 -9.56
CA LYS A 25 -9.32 3.97 -9.76
C LYS A 25 -8.12 4.54 -10.51
N LYS A 26 -8.39 5.30 -11.56
CA LYS A 26 -7.35 5.93 -12.40
C LYS A 26 -6.44 6.83 -11.59
N GLU A 27 -7.01 7.69 -10.73
CA GLU A 27 -6.20 8.55 -9.88
C GLU A 27 -5.32 7.75 -8.92
N LEU A 28 -5.87 6.70 -8.31
CA LEU A 28 -5.07 5.82 -7.45
C LEU A 28 -3.92 5.16 -8.23
N GLU A 29 -4.18 4.65 -9.43
CA GLU A 29 -3.14 4.06 -10.28
C GLU A 29 -2.05 5.07 -10.66
N GLU A 30 -2.42 6.33 -10.95
CA GLU A 30 -1.45 7.39 -11.24
C GLU A 30 -0.62 7.78 -10.01
N ILE A 31 -1.24 7.87 -8.84
CA ILE A 31 -0.56 8.14 -7.57
C ILE A 31 0.45 7.03 -7.26
N VAL A 32 0.04 5.76 -7.40
CA VAL A 32 0.93 4.61 -7.19
C VAL A 32 2.07 4.63 -8.20
N LYS A 33 1.80 4.92 -9.48
CA LYS A 33 2.81 5.10 -10.52
C LYS A 33 3.83 6.19 -10.19
N GLY A 34 3.41 7.26 -9.51
CA GLY A 34 4.29 8.35 -9.08
C GLY A 34 5.08 8.05 -7.81
N ILE A 35 4.53 7.24 -6.90
CA ILE A 35 5.16 6.92 -5.61
C ILE A 35 6.11 5.73 -5.72
N PHE A 36 5.71 4.67 -6.41
CA PHE A 36 6.45 3.42 -6.48
C PHE A 36 7.30 3.36 -7.76
N PRO A 37 8.54 2.85 -7.68
CA PRO A 37 9.37 2.58 -8.85
C PRO A 37 8.77 1.43 -9.66
N SER A 38 9.00 1.33 -10.98
CA SER A 38 8.35 0.40 -11.93
C SER A 38 8.30 -1.10 -11.54
N SER A 39 8.99 -1.52 -10.48
CA SER A 39 8.95 -2.86 -9.87
C SER A 39 7.83 -2.99 -8.82
N TYR A 40 6.58 -2.68 -9.17
CA TYR A 40 5.41 -3.04 -8.38
C TYR A 40 4.36 -3.71 -9.26
N THR A 41 3.52 -4.52 -8.63
CA THR A 41 2.36 -5.13 -9.25
C THR A 41 1.11 -4.43 -8.76
N LEU A 42 0.31 -3.93 -9.69
CA LEU A 42 -1.04 -3.44 -9.41
C LEU A 42 -2.02 -4.57 -9.63
N LYS A 43 -2.86 -4.82 -8.62
CA LYS A 43 -4.03 -5.68 -8.71
C LYS A 43 -5.28 -4.86 -8.45
N ASP A 44 -6.29 -5.13 -9.25
CA ASP A 44 -7.60 -4.55 -9.05
C ASP A 44 -8.26 -5.16 -7.81
N GLY A 45 -8.71 -4.31 -6.90
CA GLY A 45 -9.49 -4.72 -5.76
C GLY A 45 -10.98 -4.74 -6.07
N ASN A 46 -11.77 -4.81 -5.00
CA ASN A 46 -13.22 -4.78 -5.10
C ASN A 46 -13.70 -3.35 -5.33
N THR A 47 -14.69 -3.22 -6.22
CA THR A 47 -15.47 -1.99 -6.37
C THR A 47 -16.71 -2.12 -5.50
N SER A 48 -17.02 -1.09 -4.72
CA SER A 48 -18.18 -1.11 -3.83
C SER A 48 -19.47 -1.21 -4.64
N HIS A 49 -20.50 -1.86 -4.09
CA HIS A 49 -21.78 -2.16 -4.75
C HIS A 49 -22.52 -0.92 -5.29
N GLY A 50 -22.18 0.28 -4.80
CA GLY A 50 -22.72 1.56 -5.27
C GLY A 50 -21.80 2.38 -6.18
N GLY A 51 -20.66 1.83 -6.62
CA GLY A 51 -19.70 2.53 -7.50
C GLY A 51 -18.98 3.74 -6.89
N LYS A 52 -19.22 4.05 -5.60
CA LYS A 52 -18.66 5.23 -4.92
C LYS A 52 -17.20 5.09 -4.50
N PHE A 53 -16.73 3.86 -4.32
CA PHE A 53 -15.39 3.57 -3.85
C PHE A 53 -14.81 2.38 -4.59
N VAL A 54 -13.53 2.50 -4.90
CA VAL A 54 -12.71 1.48 -5.53
C VAL A 54 -11.53 1.18 -4.62
N SER A 55 -11.14 -0.08 -4.61
CA SER A 55 -9.91 -0.50 -3.97
C SER A 55 -8.95 -1.05 -5.00
N ILE A 56 -7.67 -0.76 -4.82
CA ILE A 56 -6.57 -1.37 -5.58
C ILE A 56 -5.58 -1.95 -4.58
N VAL A 57 -4.86 -2.98 -4.99
CA VAL A 57 -3.82 -3.62 -4.20
C VAL A 57 -2.49 -3.43 -4.93
N VAL A 58 -1.51 -2.89 -4.24
CA VAL A 58 -0.15 -2.66 -4.77
C VAL A 58 0.77 -3.64 -4.06
N SER A 59 1.33 -4.59 -4.79
CA SER A 59 2.35 -5.49 -4.29
C SER A 59 3.72 -4.97 -4.72
N THR A 60 4.61 -4.67 -3.78
CA THR A 60 5.99 -4.24 -4.06
C THR A 60 6.96 -4.96 -3.13
N GLU A 61 8.21 -5.07 -3.53
CA GLU A 61 9.26 -5.59 -2.66
C GLU A 61 9.81 -4.43 -1.82
N VAL A 62 9.73 -4.56 -0.50
CA VAL A 62 10.32 -3.59 0.42
C VAL A 62 11.63 -4.16 0.97
N ALA A 63 12.70 -3.37 0.90
CA ALA A 63 14.01 -3.75 1.39
C ALA A 63 14.21 -3.43 2.88
N SER A 64 13.32 -2.62 3.49
CA SER A 64 13.42 -2.21 4.90
C SER A 64 12.08 -1.71 5.45
N GLU A 65 11.95 -1.69 6.78
CA GLU A 65 10.78 -1.13 7.47
C GLU A 65 10.59 0.36 7.17
N GLU A 66 11.69 1.11 7.03
CA GLU A 66 11.67 2.54 6.68
C GLU A 66 11.02 2.76 5.31
N GLU A 67 11.45 2.01 4.29
CA GLU A 67 10.88 2.10 2.94
C GLU A 67 9.38 1.78 2.95
N ARG A 68 8.99 0.74 3.68
CA ARG A 68 7.58 0.38 3.86
C ARG A 68 6.78 1.53 4.50
N ASN A 69 7.29 2.10 5.59
CA ASN A 69 6.63 3.20 6.29
C ASN A 69 6.55 4.48 5.45
N GLU A 70 7.60 4.81 4.69
CA GLU A 70 7.60 5.94 3.77
C GLU A 70 6.55 5.79 2.68
N LEU A 71 6.46 4.61 2.05
CA LEU A 71 5.46 4.31 1.03
C LEU A 71 4.05 4.42 1.59
N PHE A 72 3.80 3.84 2.76
CA PHE A 72 2.52 3.95 3.45
C PHE A 72 2.17 5.40 3.80
N ALA A 73 3.13 6.18 4.29
CA ALA A 73 2.92 7.58 4.65
C ALA A 73 2.64 8.45 3.42
N LYS A 74 3.35 8.24 2.30
CA LYS A 74 3.11 8.94 1.02
C LYS A 74 1.70 8.66 0.50
N LEU A 75 1.27 7.40 0.53
CA LEU A 75 -0.07 7.01 0.15
C LEU A 75 -1.13 7.61 1.07
N LYS A 76 -0.95 7.48 2.39
CA LYS A 76 -1.91 7.98 3.38
C LYS A 76 -2.05 9.50 3.36
N ASN A 77 -0.98 10.24 3.06
CA ASN A 77 -1.02 11.71 2.97
C ASN A 77 -1.61 12.22 1.65
N HIS A 78 -1.89 11.35 0.68
CA HIS A 78 -2.43 11.80 -0.60
C HIS A 78 -3.92 12.18 -0.48
N PRO A 79 -4.34 13.37 -0.95
CA PRO A 79 -5.71 13.86 -0.74
C PRO A 79 -6.80 13.04 -1.44
N HIS A 80 -6.43 12.26 -2.46
CA HIS A 80 -7.34 11.40 -3.21
C HIS A 80 -7.48 10.00 -2.59
N ILE A 81 -6.61 9.64 -1.64
CA ILE A 81 -6.63 8.36 -0.95
C ILE A 81 -7.52 8.51 0.28
N SER A 82 -8.60 7.74 0.33
CA SER A 82 -9.48 7.71 1.52
C SER A 82 -8.91 6.82 2.61
N MET A 83 -8.31 5.69 2.24
CA MET A 83 -7.77 4.74 3.21
C MET A 83 -6.66 3.90 2.60
N VAL A 84 -5.69 3.50 3.43
CA VAL A 84 -4.66 2.53 3.10
C VAL A 84 -4.66 1.45 4.17
N LEU A 85 -4.59 0.18 3.76
CA LEU A 85 -4.56 -1.02 4.59
C LEU A 85 -3.29 -1.83 4.30
#